data_AF-A0A2T2ZWM8-F1
#
_entry.id   AF-A0A2T2ZWM8-F1
#
_cell.length_a   1.000
_cell.length_b   1.000
_cell.length_c   1.000
_cell.angle_alpha   90.00
_cell.angle_beta   90.00
_cell.angle_gamma   90.00
#
_symmetry.space_group_name_H-M   'P 1'
#
loop_
_entity.id
_entity.type
_entity.pdbx_description
1 polymer ?
#
loop_
_entity_poly.entity_id
_entity_poly.type
_entity_poly.pdbx_seq_one_letter_code
_entity_poly.pdbx_strand_id
1 'polypeptide(L)'
;MFFISPFLRSRTLLIVTSSLKSPCFFLISSISSIHRHRPQLQQTTAALLLPVVPAVVASASGGILAAALPTRSHAVTTLITSYVLWGLGETFACCILALYFHRLMVHQLPPRELIVSVFLPVGPLGQGGFAIQQLGVVAADLDFLPLVVSSAADGGAVVGFVTGGQVLQIVGVFLALIMWGAGLGWLVLAATSIATTQTFPFNMGWWGFTFPLGVFATCTSMLAKQLDSVFFRFLTMIFSVSVILLWLIVATRTLLKARTGEIFVAPCLGDLRPKTQQGGANRTV
;
A
#
# COMPACT_ATOMS: atom_id res chain seq x y z
N MET A 1 -11.22 -17.81 -15.98
CA MET A 1 -10.48 -19.08 -15.82
C MET A 1 -9.07 -18.87 -16.38
N PHE A 2 -8.15 -18.37 -15.57
CA PHE A 2 -6.75 -18.13 -15.99
C PHE A 2 -5.93 -19.39 -15.69
N PHE A 3 -5.48 -20.09 -16.72
CA PHE A 3 -4.53 -21.19 -16.62
C PHE A 3 -3.14 -20.64 -16.25
N ILE A 4 -2.84 -20.56 -14.96
CA ILE A 4 -1.47 -20.35 -14.47
C ILE A 4 -0.82 -21.73 -14.38
N SER A 5 0.30 -21.92 -15.09
CA SER A 5 0.99 -23.20 -15.17
C SER A 5 1.43 -23.71 -13.78
N PRO A 6 1.51 -25.05 -13.57
CA PRO A 6 1.94 -25.64 -12.30
C PRO A 6 3.32 -25.16 -11.83
N PHE A 7 4.18 -24.83 -12.80
CA PHE A 7 5.56 -24.36 -12.58
C PHE A 7 5.63 -22.93 -12.06
N LEU A 8 4.76 -22.02 -12.56
CA LEU A 8 4.63 -20.66 -12.01
C LEU A 8 4.03 -20.70 -10.60
N ARG A 9 3.05 -21.57 -10.36
CA ARG A 9 2.43 -21.73 -9.03
C ARG A 9 3.46 -22.14 -7.98
N SER A 10 4.39 -23.04 -8.29
CA SER A 10 5.46 -23.45 -7.36
C SER A 10 6.51 -22.36 -7.08
N ARG A 11 6.86 -21.52 -8.07
CA ARG A 11 7.83 -20.43 -7.89
C ARG A 11 7.24 -19.23 -7.17
N THR A 12 5.99 -18.86 -7.44
CA THR A 12 5.30 -17.81 -6.67
C THR A 12 5.06 -18.26 -5.24
N LEU A 13 4.72 -19.55 -5.03
CA LEU A 13 4.65 -20.16 -3.71
C LEU A 13 6.01 -20.10 -3.00
N LEU A 14 7.11 -20.43 -3.68
CA LEU A 14 8.46 -20.35 -3.12
C LEU A 14 8.91 -18.91 -2.83
N ILE A 15 8.57 -17.93 -3.67
CA ILE A 15 8.92 -16.51 -3.45
C ILE A 15 8.11 -15.92 -2.30
N VAL A 16 6.80 -16.15 -2.26
CA VAL A 16 5.95 -15.70 -1.14
C VAL A 16 6.36 -16.42 0.15
N THR A 17 6.57 -17.73 0.13
CA THR A 17 7.05 -18.47 1.31
C THR A 17 8.49 -18.12 1.71
N SER A 18 9.37 -17.67 0.80
CA SER A 18 10.72 -17.21 1.15
C SER A 18 10.75 -15.77 1.65
N SER A 19 9.88 -14.88 1.16
CA SER A 19 9.64 -13.56 1.76
C SER A 19 8.94 -13.65 3.12
N LEU A 20 8.15 -14.71 3.36
CA LEU A 20 7.54 -15.03 4.65
C LEU A 20 8.54 -15.58 5.69
N LYS A 21 9.73 -16.07 5.28
CA LYS A 21 10.67 -16.78 6.17
C LYS A 21 11.50 -15.89 7.10
N SER A 22 11.45 -14.56 6.99
CA SER A 22 12.07 -13.72 8.02
C SER A 22 11.45 -12.33 8.11
N PRO A 23 10.36 -12.15 8.88
CA PRO A 23 9.95 -10.82 9.35
C PRO A 23 11.12 -10.04 10.00
N CYS A 24 12.11 -10.75 10.55
CA CYS A 24 13.36 -10.18 11.03
C CYS A 24 14.18 -9.48 9.94
N PHE A 25 14.22 -10.00 8.70
CA PHE A 25 14.96 -9.35 7.60
C PHE A 25 14.29 -8.04 7.17
N PHE A 26 12.95 -7.98 7.19
CA PHE A 26 12.20 -6.74 6.96
C PHE A 26 12.45 -5.69 8.04
N LEU A 27 12.44 -6.10 9.31
CA LEU A 27 12.80 -5.24 10.45
C LEU A 27 14.24 -4.74 10.34
N ILE A 28 15.20 -5.62 10.07
CA ILE A 28 16.63 -5.29 9.94
C ILE A 28 16.86 -4.34 8.76
N SER A 29 16.24 -4.58 7.60
CA SER A 29 16.37 -3.70 6.43
C SER A 29 15.77 -2.31 6.68
N SER A 30 14.59 -2.26 7.31
CA SER A 30 13.92 -0.98 7.62
C SER A 30 14.71 -0.16 8.64
N ILE A 31 15.16 -0.80 9.73
CA ILE A 31 16.00 -0.17 10.76
C ILE A 31 17.34 0.27 10.16
N SER A 32 17.98 -0.58 9.35
CA SER A 32 19.26 -0.26 8.71
C SER A 32 19.14 0.93 7.75
N SER A 33 18.07 1.02 6.96
CA SER A 33 17.81 2.15 6.07
C SER A 33 17.63 3.47 6.83
N ILE A 34 16.88 3.43 7.94
CA ILE A 34 16.65 4.61 8.81
C ILE A 34 17.95 5.04 9.51
N HIS A 35 18.76 4.09 9.96
CA HIS A 35 20.04 4.40 10.60
C HIS A 35 21.07 5.01 9.64
N ARG A 36 21.05 4.58 8.37
CA ARG A 36 22.04 4.99 7.37
C ARG A 36 21.74 6.37 6.77
N HIS A 37 20.46 6.72 6.67
CA HIS A 37 20.00 8.03 6.22
C HIS A 37 19.26 8.70 7.37
N ARG A 38 19.96 9.38 8.30
CA ARG A 38 19.34 10.15 9.38
C ARG A 38 18.55 11.32 8.77
N PRO A 39 17.24 11.22 8.52
CA PRO A 39 16.51 12.29 7.90
C PRO A 39 16.32 13.34 9.00
N GLN A 40 16.76 14.58 8.77
CA GLN A 40 16.33 15.66 9.64
C GLN A 40 14.79 15.73 9.61
N LEU A 41 14.12 16.06 10.72
CA LEU A 41 12.65 16.09 10.80
C LEU A 41 12.01 16.93 9.68
N GLN A 42 12.69 17.98 9.22
CA GLN A 42 12.28 18.82 8.08
C GLN A 42 12.27 18.08 6.74
N GLN A 43 13.12 17.06 6.58
CA GLN A 43 13.26 16.21 5.39
C GLN A 43 12.41 14.93 5.46
N THR A 44 11.59 14.78 6.52
CA THR A 44 10.65 13.64 6.64
C THR A 44 9.64 13.73 5.49
N THR A 45 9.77 12.83 4.53
CA THR A 45 8.85 12.70 3.39
C THR A 45 8.05 11.42 3.53
N ALA A 46 6.89 11.35 2.87
CA ALA A 46 6.10 10.13 2.83
C ALA A 46 6.84 8.95 2.14
N ALA A 47 8.01 9.19 1.53
CA ALA A 47 8.90 8.14 1.03
C ALA A 47 9.41 7.19 2.14
N LEU A 48 9.35 7.57 3.41
CA LEU A 48 9.64 6.65 4.53
C LEU A 48 8.69 5.46 4.58
N LEU A 49 7.54 5.53 3.91
CA LEU A 49 6.61 4.40 3.76
C LEU A 49 7.11 3.33 2.78
N LEU A 50 8.03 3.66 1.85
CA LEU A 50 8.51 2.74 0.81
C LEU A 50 9.08 1.41 1.34
N PRO A 51 9.89 1.35 2.43
CA PRO A 51 10.35 0.08 2.99
C PRO A 51 9.26 -0.70 3.75
N VAL A 52 8.19 -0.03 4.20
CA VAL A 52 7.16 -0.62 5.08
C VAL A 52 5.97 -1.16 4.28
N VAL A 53 5.52 -0.42 3.27
CA VAL A 53 4.38 -0.78 2.41
C VAL A 53 4.50 -2.19 1.80
N PRO A 54 5.68 -2.66 1.34
CA PRO A 54 5.82 -4.02 0.82
C PRO A 54 5.41 -5.13 1.80
N ALA A 55 5.57 -4.92 3.11
CA ALA A 55 5.12 -5.90 4.11
C ALA A 55 3.59 -6.01 4.15
N VAL A 56 2.89 -4.87 4.07
CA VAL A 56 1.41 -4.83 4.01
C VAL A 56 0.91 -5.40 2.68
N VAL A 57 1.61 -5.14 1.58
CA VAL A 57 1.30 -5.73 0.26
C VAL A 57 1.51 -7.25 0.26
N ALA A 58 2.60 -7.72 0.87
CA ALA A 58 2.87 -9.14 1.03
C ALA A 58 1.81 -9.84 1.87
N SER A 59 1.34 -9.19 2.95
CA SER A 59 0.22 -9.69 3.76
C SER A 59 -1.07 -9.87 2.95
N ALA A 60 -1.50 -8.84 2.22
CA ALA A 60 -2.68 -8.93 1.36
C ALA A 60 -2.56 -10.04 0.31
N SER A 61 -1.39 -10.13 -0.33
CA SER A 61 -1.09 -11.15 -1.33
C SER A 61 -1.10 -12.55 -0.72
N GLY A 62 -0.59 -12.69 0.50
CA GLY A 62 -0.63 -13.92 1.29
C GLY A 62 -2.06 -14.35 1.63
N GLY A 63 -2.96 -13.40 1.92
CA GLY A 63 -4.39 -13.68 2.07
C GLY A 63 -5.05 -14.20 0.79
N ILE A 64 -4.75 -13.63 -0.37
CA ILE A 64 -5.25 -14.15 -1.66
C ILE A 64 -4.67 -15.55 -1.94
N LEU A 65 -3.38 -15.74 -1.65
CA LEU A 65 -2.71 -17.02 -1.84
C LEU A 65 -3.28 -18.10 -0.93
N ALA A 66 -3.52 -17.79 0.35
CA ALA A 66 -4.07 -18.71 1.33
C ALA A 66 -5.44 -19.26 0.90
N ALA A 67 -6.29 -18.42 0.29
CA ALA A 67 -7.58 -18.83 -0.28
C ALA A 67 -7.45 -19.82 -1.44
N ALA A 68 -6.33 -19.80 -2.17
CA ALA A 68 -6.10 -20.64 -3.35
C ALA A 68 -5.31 -21.92 -3.06
N LEU A 69 -4.87 -22.14 -1.81
CA LEU A 69 -4.03 -23.28 -1.44
C LEU A 69 -4.88 -24.53 -1.18
N PRO A 70 -4.53 -25.69 -1.79
CA PRO A 70 -5.30 -26.92 -1.62
C PRO A 70 -5.05 -27.58 -0.26
N THR A 71 -3.87 -27.37 0.33
CA THR A 71 -3.48 -27.98 1.60
C THR A 71 -3.81 -27.04 2.75
N ARG A 72 -4.71 -27.47 3.65
CA ARG A 72 -5.11 -26.69 4.84
C ARG A 72 -3.92 -26.23 5.69
N SER A 73 -2.94 -27.09 5.92
CA SER A 73 -1.73 -26.73 6.69
C SER A 73 -0.98 -25.55 6.07
N HIS A 74 -0.72 -25.58 4.76
CA HIS A 74 -0.08 -24.46 4.07
C HIS A 74 -0.94 -23.19 4.05
N ALA A 75 -2.26 -23.32 3.91
CA ALA A 75 -3.19 -22.20 3.96
C ALA A 75 -3.15 -21.51 5.34
N VAL A 76 -3.21 -22.29 6.42
CA VAL A 76 -3.13 -21.79 7.80
C VAL A 76 -1.78 -21.13 8.09
N THR A 77 -0.67 -21.75 7.71
CA THR A 77 0.66 -21.13 7.90
C THR A 77 0.75 -19.80 7.14
N THR A 78 0.29 -19.76 5.89
CA THR A 78 0.27 -18.54 5.07
C THR A 78 -0.61 -17.46 5.70
N LEU A 79 -1.78 -17.83 6.23
CA LEU A 79 -2.69 -16.93 6.94
C LEU A 79 -2.02 -16.31 8.17
N ILE A 80 -1.43 -17.13 9.04
CA ILE A 80 -0.75 -16.68 10.27
C ILE A 80 0.38 -15.72 9.93
N THR A 81 1.26 -16.09 8.97
CA THR A 81 2.37 -15.20 8.61
C THR A 81 1.87 -13.90 7.97
N SER A 82 0.77 -13.94 7.22
CA SER A 82 0.18 -12.74 6.65
C SER A 82 -0.39 -11.80 7.71
N TYR A 83 -0.99 -12.32 8.79
CA TYR A 83 -1.38 -11.50 9.94
C TYR A 83 -0.18 -10.87 10.64
N VAL A 84 0.93 -11.60 10.80
CA VAL A 84 2.17 -11.05 11.39
C VAL A 84 2.74 -9.93 10.52
N LEU A 85 2.82 -10.13 9.20
CA LEU A 85 3.28 -9.11 8.26
C LEU A 85 2.36 -7.89 8.23
N TRP A 86 1.05 -8.10 8.35
CA TRP A 86 0.08 -7.01 8.48
C TRP A 86 0.34 -6.19 9.73
N GLY A 87 0.44 -6.83 10.89
CA GLY A 87 0.66 -6.16 12.17
C GLY A 87 1.97 -5.37 12.19
N LEU A 88 3.07 -5.95 11.68
CA LEU A 88 4.34 -5.24 11.54
C LEU A 88 4.22 -4.05 10.58
N GLY A 89 3.74 -4.29 9.36
CA GLY A 89 3.65 -3.25 8.33
C GLY A 89 2.74 -2.09 8.74
N GLU A 90 1.56 -2.39 9.29
CA GLU A 90 0.59 -1.38 9.67
C GLU A 90 1.04 -0.58 10.89
N THR A 91 1.69 -1.21 11.87
CA THR A 91 2.23 -0.50 13.04
C THR A 91 3.28 0.53 12.64
N PHE A 92 4.27 0.13 11.83
CA PHE A 92 5.29 1.06 11.36
C PHE A 92 4.71 2.13 10.42
N ALA A 93 3.73 1.77 9.57
CA ALA A 93 3.05 2.73 8.73
C ALA A 93 2.32 3.79 9.58
N CYS A 94 1.60 3.39 10.63
CA CYS A 94 0.95 4.30 11.57
C CYS A 94 1.94 5.26 12.23
N CYS A 95 3.09 4.76 12.70
CA CYS A 95 4.13 5.62 13.28
C CYS A 95 4.66 6.65 12.27
N ILE A 96 4.92 6.23 11.03
CA ILE A 96 5.40 7.12 9.96
C ILE A 96 4.33 8.13 9.57
N LEU A 97 3.06 7.72 9.48
CA LEU A 97 1.93 8.61 9.20
C LEU A 97 1.78 9.67 10.28
N ALA A 98 1.91 9.31 11.57
CA ALA A 98 1.85 10.27 12.67
C ALA A 98 2.99 11.30 12.58
N LEU A 99 4.22 10.86 12.30
CA LEU A 99 5.37 11.76 12.10
C LEU A 99 5.17 12.66 10.89
N TYR A 100 4.67 12.12 9.78
CA TYR A 100 4.40 12.87 8.57
C TYR A 100 3.28 13.89 8.75
N PHE A 101 2.21 13.52 9.45
CA PHE A 101 1.11 14.42 9.80
C PHE A 101 1.60 15.58 10.68
N HIS A 102 2.41 15.29 11.69
CA HIS A 102 3.04 16.34 12.50
C HIS A 102 3.92 17.27 11.65
N ARG A 103 4.71 16.73 10.72
CA ARG A 103 5.51 17.51 9.78
C ARG A 103 4.63 18.42 8.89
N LEU A 104 3.46 17.97 8.46
CA LEU A 104 2.52 18.79 7.69
C LEU A 104 1.84 19.89 8.53
N MET A 105 1.73 19.71 9.85
CA MET A 105 1.22 20.75 10.75
C MET A 105 2.27 21.84 11.01
N VAL A 106 3.54 21.46 11.14
CA VAL A 106 4.64 22.39 11.51
C VAL A 106 5.28 23.05 10.28
N HIS A 107 5.28 22.37 9.14
CA HIS A 107 5.92 22.85 7.91
C HIS A 107 4.93 22.92 6.76
N GLN A 108 5.21 23.80 5.79
CA GLN A 108 4.39 23.94 4.58
C GLN A 108 4.32 22.63 3.79
N LEU A 109 3.30 22.51 2.91
CA LEU A 109 3.15 21.39 1.99
C LEU A 109 4.46 21.10 1.23
N PRO A 110 4.73 19.84 0.85
CA PRO A 110 5.91 19.50 0.07
C PRO A 110 6.03 20.38 -1.19
N PRO A 111 7.27 20.65 -1.67
CA PRO A 111 7.50 21.37 -2.92
C PRO A 111 6.68 20.77 -4.07
N ARG A 112 6.29 21.60 -5.06
CA ARG A 112 5.39 21.20 -6.16
C ARG A 112 5.81 19.91 -6.88
N GLU A 113 7.11 19.67 -6.96
CA GLU A 113 7.72 18.50 -7.59
C GLU A 113 7.40 17.18 -6.86
N LEU A 114 7.15 17.27 -5.55
CA LEU A 114 6.88 16.16 -4.64
C LEU A 114 5.41 16.08 -4.23
N ILE A 115 4.51 16.84 -4.87
CA ILE A 115 3.10 16.86 -4.49
C ILE A 115 2.42 15.49 -4.60
N VAL A 116 2.91 14.64 -5.50
CA VAL A 116 2.43 13.26 -5.66
C VAL A 116 2.62 12.45 -4.38
N SER A 117 3.65 12.78 -3.57
CA SER A 117 3.93 12.09 -2.31
C SER A 117 2.83 12.28 -1.26
N VAL A 118 1.97 13.29 -1.40
CA VAL A 118 0.84 13.55 -0.49
C VAL A 118 -0.24 12.45 -0.59
N PHE A 119 -0.25 11.66 -1.68
CA PHE A 119 -1.13 10.50 -1.82
C PHE A 119 -0.58 9.24 -1.14
N LEU A 120 0.72 9.18 -0.84
CA LEU A 120 1.35 7.97 -0.29
C LEU A 120 0.74 7.50 1.04
N PRO A 121 0.27 8.38 1.96
CA PRO A 121 -0.45 7.95 3.18
C PRO A 121 -1.73 7.15 2.91
N VAL A 122 -2.39 7.35 1.76
CA VAL A 122 -3.58 6.56 1.38
C VAL A 122 -3.20 5.09 1.09
N GLY A 123 -1.95 4.86 0.68
CA GLY A 123 -1.40 3.54 0.34
C GLY A 123 -1.52 2.52 1.47
N PRO A 124 -0.84 2.70 2.62
CA PRO A 124 -0.92 1.74 3.73
C PRO A 124 -2.34 1.60 4.27
N LEU A 125 -3.12 2.68 4.37
CA LEU A 125 -4.49 2.61 4.90
C LEU A 125 -5.44 1.82 3.97
N GLY A 126 -5.35 2.04 2.66
CA GLY A 126 -6.13 1.27 1.67
C GLY A 126 -5.65 -0.18 1.59
N GLN A 127 -4.35 -0.40 1.44
CA GLN A 127 -3.79 -1.74 1.31
C GLN A 127 -3.97 -2.57 2.60
N GLY A 128 -3.76 -1.96 3.76
CA GLY A 128 -3.95 -2.58 5.06
C GLY A 128 -5.42 -2.90 5.34
N GLY A 129 -6.34 -2.01 4.96
CA GLY A 129 -7.78 -2.28 5.02
C GLY A 129 -8.19 -3.45 4.14
N PHE A 130 -7.72 -3.49 2.88
CA PHE A 130 -7.95 -4.64 2.00
C PHE A 130 -7.36 -5.93 2.57
N ALA A 131 -6.13 -5.88 3.08
CA ALA A 131 -5.44 -7.03 3.65
C ALA A 131 -6.22 -7.63 4.81
N ILE A 132 -6.61 -6.83 5.81
CA ILE A 132 -7.28 -7.35 7.01
C ILE A 132 -8.65 -7.95 6.69
N GLN A 133 -9.37 -7.39 5.71
CA GLN A 133 -10.62 -8.00 5.20
C GLN A 133 -10.36 -9.34 4.53
N GLN A 134 -9.39 -9.41 3.62
CA GLN A 134 -9.06 -10.66 2.91
C GLN A 134 -8.61 -11.75 3.89
N LEU A 135 -7.80 -11.40 4.89
CA LEU A 135 -7.38 -12.35 5.92
C LEU A 135 -8.56 -12.82 6.77
N GLY A 136 -9.48 -11.92 7.12
CA GLY A 136 -10.70 -12.27 7.85
C GLY A 136 -11.60 -13.25 7.09
N VAL A 137 -11.80 -13.03 5.78
CA VAL A 137 -12.57 -13.96 4.93
C VAL A 137 -11.93 -15.35 4.91
N VAL A 138 -10.61 -15.42 4.70
CA VAL A 138 -9.90 -16.71 4.68
C VAL A 138 -9.90 -17.37 6.05
N ALA A 139 -9.83 -16.59 7.14
CA ALA A 139 -9.93 -17.13 8.49
C ALA A 139 -11.30 -17.77 8.74
N ALA A 140 -12.39 -17.16 8.26
CA ALA A 140 -13.72 -17.74 8.31
C ALA A 140 -13.84 -19.00 7.44
N ASP A 141 -13.39 -18.96 6.19
CA ASP A 141 -13.44 -20.10 5.27
C ASP A 141 -12.63 -21.31 5.77
N LEU A 142 -11.55 -21.05 6.51
CA LEU A 142 -10.72 -22.08 7.12
C LEU A 142 -11.21 -22.51 8.50
N ASP A 143 -12.31 -22.00 9.06
CA ASP A 143 -12.68 -22.26 10.47
C ASP A 143 -11.47 -22.07 11.41
N PHE A 144 -10.71 -20.99 11.18
CA PHE A 144 -9.51 -20.69 11.95
C PHE A 144 -9.91 -20.34 13.39
N LEU A 145 -9.25 -20.95 14.38
CA LEU A 145 -9.72 -21.03 15.77
C LEU A 145 -11.11 -21.69 15.88
N PRO A 146 -11.19 -23.01 16.16
CA PRO A 146 -12.45 -23.71 16.40
C PRO A 146 -13.01 -23.39 17.80
N LEU A 147 -12.95 -22.12 18.20
CA LEU A 147 -13.67 -21.62 19.36
C LEU A 147 -15.13 -21.45 18.94
N VAL A 148 -16.01 -22.23 19.54
CA VAL A 148 -17.45 -22.13 19.33
C VAL A 148 -18.03 -21.36 20.49
N VAL A 149 -18.39 -20.09 20.27
CA VAL A 149 -19.13 -19.31 21.26
C VAL A 149 -20.61 -19.57 21.01
N SER A 150 -21.28 -20.14 22.01
CA SER A 150 -22.73 -20.37 21.98
C SER A 150 -23.42 -19.25 22.76
N SER A 151 -24.35 -18.54 22.12
CA SER A 151 -25.26 -17.64 22.84
C SER A 151 -26.48 -18.42 23.28
N ALA A 152 -26.65 -18.59 24.60
CA ALA A 152 -27.89 -19.06 25.17
C ALA A 152 -28.80 -17.84 25.35
N ALA A 153 -29.95 -17.83 24.69
CA ALA A 153 -31.01 -16.90 25.06
C ALA A 153 -31.66 -17.39 26.36
N ASP A 154 -32.15 -16.45 27.19
CA ASP A 154 -32.97 -16.75 28.37
C ASP A 154 -34.16 -17.64 27.95
N GLY A 155 -34.06 -18.94 28.24
CA GLY A 155 -34.97 -19.97 27.74
C GLY A 155 -34.30 -21.27 27.25
N GLY A 156 -32.96 -21.34 27.20
CA GLY A 156 -32.23 -22.60 26.94
C GLY A 156 -32.12 -23.02 25.47
N ALA A 157 -32.65 -22.23 24.53
CA ALA A 157 -32.39 -22.40 23.11
C ALA A 157 -31.06 -21.72 22.73
N VAL A 158 -30.12 -22.49 22.19
CA VAL A 158 -28.89 -21.95 21.58
C VAL A 158 -29.27 -21.31 20.24
N VAL A 159 -29.09 -19.98 20.12
CA VAL A 159 -29.57 -19.22 18.95
C VAL A 159 -28.46 -18.94 17.92
N GLY A 160 -27.22 -19.34 18.17
CA GLY A 160 -26.17 -19.28 17.15
C GLY A 160 -24.80 -19.71 17.64
N PHE A 161 -24.04 -20.32 16.73
CA PHE A 161 -22.63 -20.65 16.90
C PHE A 161 -21.80 -19.66 16.07
N VAL A 162 -20.95 -18.89 16.73
CA VAL A 162 -19.95 -18.05 16.04
C VAL A 162 -18.59 -18.72 16.17
N THR A 163 -17.92 -18.96 15.04
CA THR A 163 -16.56 -19.50 15.00
C THR A 163 -15.52 -18.40 15.15
N GLY A 164 -14.31 -18.73 15.63
CA GLY A 164 -13.22 -17.76 15.74
C GLY A 164 -12.89 -17.07 14.41
N GLY A 165 -13.02 -17.79 13.29
CA GLY A 165 -12.80 -17.26 11.94
C GLY A 165 -13.82 -16.18 11.56
N GLN A 166 -15.10 -16.38 11.90
CA GLN A 166 -16.16 -15.38 11.69
C GLN A 166 -15.91 -14.12 12.53
N VAL A 167 -15.42 -14.27 13.77
CA VAL A 167 -15.02 -13.12 14.60
C VAL A 167 -13.91 -12.31 13.91
N LEU A 168 -12.88 -12.98 13.39
CA LEU A 168 -11.79 -12.32 12.67
C LEU A 168 -12.27 -11.63 11.39
N GLN A 169 -13.27 -12.19 10.69
CA GLN A 169 -13.90 -11.54 9.55
C GLN A 169 -14.62 -10.25 9.96
N ILE A 170 -15.45 -10.30 11.01
CA ILE A 170 -16.18 -9.12 11.52
C ILE A 170 -15.19 -8.03 11.97
N VAL A 171 -14.18 -8.41 12.75
CA VAL A 171 -13.12 -7.50 13.20
C VAL A 171 -12.36 -6.92 12.01
N GLY A 172 -12.07 -7.74 11.00
CA GLY A 172 -11.39 -7.29 9.78
C GLY A 172 -12.20 -6.25 8.99
N VAL A 173 -13.51 -6.45 8.85
CA VAL A 173 -14.40 -5.46 8.21
C VAL A 173 -14.45 -4.17 9.02
N PHE A 174 -14.55 -4.26 10.35
CA PHE A 174 -14.58 -3.09 11.22
C PHE A 174 -13.27 -2.28 11.17
N LEU A 175 -12.12 -2.94 11.28
CA LEU A 175 -10.81 -2.29 11.17
C LEU A 175 -10.63 -1.65 9.79
N ALA A 176 -11.02 -2.35 8.72
CA ALA A 176 -10.93 -1.79 7.38
C ALA A 176 -11.82 -0.57 7.18
N LEU A 177 -13.01 -0.52 7.80
CA LEU A 177 -13.88 0.65 7.74
C LEU A 177 -13.23 1.86 8.43
N ILE A 178 -12.56 1.67 9.58
CA ILE A 178 -11.78 2.71 10.26
C ILE A 178 -10.64 3.20 9.37
N MET A 179 -9.86 2.27 8.82
CA MET A 179 -8.72 2.59 7.95
C MET A 179 -9.18 3.29 6.66
N TRP A 180 -10.31 2.87 6.09
CA TRP A 180 -10.93 3.51 4.93
C TRP A 180 -11.34 4.94 5.24
N GLY A 181 -11.96 5.19 6.40
CA GLY A 181 -12.31 6.54 6.86
C GLY A 181 -11.08 7.43 7.05
N ALA A 182 -10.02 6.91 7.68
CA ALA A 182 -8.74 7.62 7.80
C ALA A 182 -8.11 7.90 6.42
N GLY A 183 -8.15 6.92 5.52
CA GLY A 183 -7.65 7.05 4.15
C GLY A 183 -8.42 8.09 3.34
N LEU A 184 -9.73 8.21 3.55
CA LEU A 184 -10.55 9.26 2.94
C LEU A 184 -10.09 10.66 3.38
N GLY A 185 -9.78 10.86 4.66
CA GLY A 185 -9.23 12.12 5.17
C GLY A 185 -7.93 12.50 4.46
N TRP A 186 -7.01 11.54 4.32
CA TRP A 186 -5.77 11.74 3.55
C TRP A 186 -6.01 11.99 2.07
N LEU A 187 -6.98 11.32 1.46
CA LEU A 187 -7.35 11.52 0.05
C LEU A 187 -7.89 12.94 -0.18
N VAL A 188 -8.73 13.44 0.72
CA VAL A 188 -9.25 14.82 0.66
C VAL A 188 -8.12 15.83 0.83
N LEU A 189 -7.21 15.60 1.78
CA LEU A 189 -6.03 16.45 1.97
C LEU A 189 -5.16 16.47 0.71
N ALA A 190 -4.95 15.32 0.09
CA ALA A 190 -4.14 15.19 -1.12
C ALA A 190 -4.82 15.86 -2.34
N ALA A 191 -6.12 15.68 -2.51
CA ALA A 191 -6.90 16.35 -3.55
C ALA A 191 -6.90 17.87 -3.38
N THR A 192 -7.06 18.36 -2.15
CA THR A 192 -7.02 19.80 -1.83
C THR A 192 -5.63 20.38 -2.08
N SER A 193 -4.58 19.62 -1.75
CA SER A 193 -3.20 20.03 -2.04
C SER A 193 -2.95 20.19 -3.53
N ILE A 194 -3.45 19.26 -4.36
CA ILE A 194 -3.37 19.37 -5.83
C ILE A 194 -4.17 20.57 -6.34
N ALA A 195 -5.40 20.76 -5.86
CA ALA A 195 -6.27 21.85 -6.31
C ALA A 195 -5.69 23.24 -5.99
N THR A 196 -4.99 23.37 -4.87
CA THR A 196 -4.34 24.62 -4.44
C THR A 196 -2.98 24.85 -5.09
N THR A 197 -2.32 23.79 -5.56
CA THR A 197 -1.01 23.89 -6.21
C THR A 197 -1.18 24.13 -7.71
N GLN A 198 -0.98 25.38 -8.15
CA GLN A 198 -0.99 25.70 -9.59
C GLN A 198 -0.02 24.83 -10.38
N THR A 199 -0.46 24.44 -11.59
CA THR A 199 0.21 23.61 -12.61
C THR A 199 1.58 23.06 -12.21
N PHE A 200 1.67 21.76 -11.98
CA PHE A 200 2.94 21.08 -11.72
C PHE A 200 3.33 20.23 -12.95
N PRO A 201 4.62 20.25 -13.35
CA PRO A 201 5.07 19.56 -14.55
C PRO A 201 4.96 18.05 -14.40
N PHE A 202 4.75 17.35 -15.51
CA PHE A 202 4.76 15.89 -15.52
C PHE A 202 6.18 15.37 -15.26
N ASN A 203 6.31 14.48 -14.28
CA ASN A 203 7.55 13.78 -13.94
C ASN A 203 7.25 12.30 -13.63
N MET A 204 8.30 11.48 -13.48
CA MET A 204 8.14 10.04 -13.16
C MET A 204 7.44 9.77 -11.83
N GLY A 205 7.40 10.75 -10.93
CA GLY A 205 6.68 10.67 -9.67
C GLY A 205 5.17 10.49 -9.82
N TRP A 206 4.57 10.84 -10.98
CA TRP A 206 3.13 10.66 -11.23
C TRP A 206 2.66 9.19 -11.13
N TRP A 207 3.55 8.22 -11.35
CA TRP A 207 3.26 6.81 -11.09
C TRP A 207 2.93 6.54 -9.61
N GLY A 208 3.35 7.42 -8.70
CA GLY A 208 3.00 7.36 -7.28
C GLY A 208 1.51 7.60 -6.98
N PHE A 209 0.71 8.09 -7.92
CA PHE A 209 -0.74 8.25 -7.73
C PHE A 209 -1.51 6.93 -7.87
N THR A 210 -1.06 6.05 -8.76
CA THR A 210 -1.86 4.88 -9.16
C THR A 210 -1.94 3.83 -8.07
N PHE A 211 -0.85 3.62 -7.32
CA PHE A 211 -0.84 2.63 -6.24
C PHE A 211 -1.80 3.01 -5.10
N PRO A 212 -1.70 4.19 -4.46
CA PRO A 212 -2.59 4.56 -3.35
C PRO A 212 -4.07 4.58 -3.73
N LEU A 213 -4.42 5.14 -4.90
CA LEU A 213 -5.80 5.13 -5.38
C LEU A 213 -6.28 3.71 -5.72
N GLY A 214 -5.42 2.87 -6.30
CA GLY A 214 -5.73 1.49 -6.63
C GLY A 214 -6.06 0.66 -5.39
N VAL A 215 -5.21 0.74 -4.35
CA VAL A 215 -5.44 0.00 -3.10
C VAL A 215 -6.61 0.54 -2.28
N PHE A 216 -6.90 1.85 -2.40
CA PHE A 216 -8.12 2.42 -1.82
C PHE A 216 -9.38 1.88 -2.55
N ALA A 217 -9.33 1.75 -3.88
CA ALA A 217 -10.41 1.15 -4.66
C ALA A 217 -10.63 -0.33 -4.32
N THR A 218 -9.57 -1.13 -4.12
CA THR A 218 -9.70 -2.54 -3.73
C THR A 218 -10.27 -2.71 -2.33
N CYS A 219 -9.84 -1.89 -1.36
CA CYS A 219 -10.44 -1.82 -0.03
C CYS A 219 -11.94 -1.50 -0.10
N THR A 220 -12.29 -0.45 -0.85
CA THR A 220 -13.69 -0.05 -1.09
C THR A 220 -14.51 -1.19 -1.71
N SER A 221 -13.95 -1.90 -2.70
CA SER A 221 -14.58 -3.05 -3.34
C SER A 221 -14.85 -4.19 -2.37
N MET A 222 -13.90 -4.44 -1.46
CA MET A 222 -14.04 -5.47 -0.45
C MET A 222 -15.10 -5.10 0.57
N LEU A 223 -15.14 -3.85 1.04
CA LEU A 223 -16.22 -3.34 1.89
C LEU A 223 -17.59 -3.45 1.22
N ALA A 224 -17.67 -3.16 -0.09
CA ALA A 224 -18.90 -3.31 -0.86
C ALA A 224 -19.45 -4.75 -0.84
N LYS A 225 -18.57 -5.74 -0.90
CA LYS A 225 -18.93 -7.16 -0.83
C LYS A 225 -19.28 -7.60 0.59
N GLN A 226 -18.49 -7.21 1.58
CA GLN A 226 -18.65 -7.65 2.97
C GLN A 226 -19.85 -7.01 3.66
N LEU A 227 -20.18 -5.76 3.33
CA LEU A 227 -21.32 -5.03 3.89
C LEU A 227 -22.57 -5.10 2.99
N ASP A 228 -22.49 -5.79 1.86
CA ASP A 228 -23.50 -5.80 0.79
C ASP A 228 -24.10 -4.41 0.47
N SER A 229 -23.23 -3.40 0.38
CA SER A 229 -23.66 -2.00 0.36
C SER A 229 -23.59 -1.40 -1.03
N VAL A 230 -24.73 -0.92 -1.54
CA VAL A 230 -24.83 -0.21 -2.81
C VAL A 230 -23.96 1.06 -2.84
N PHE A 231 -23.86 1.76 -1.70
CA PHE A 231 -23.00 2.94 -1.56
C PHE A 231 -21.54 2.61 -1.88
N PHE A 232 -20.98 1.58 -1.25
CA PHE A 232 -19.60 1.16 -1.51
C PHE A 232 -19.41 0.59 -2.92
N ARG A 233 -20.44 0.00 -3.54
CA ARG A 233 -20.40 -0.43 -4.96
C ARG A 233 -20.23 0.77 -5.90
N PHE A 234 -20.99 1.85 -5.70
CA PHE A 234 -20.83 3.08 -6.49
C PHE A 234 -19.46 3.71 -6.30
N LEU A 235 -18.98 3.82 -5.06
CA LEU A 235 -17.63 4.34 -4.79
C LEU A 235 -16.53 3.49 -5.43
N THR A 236 -16.69 2.16 -5.40
CA THR A 236 -15.76 1.24 -6.07
C THR A 236 -15.68 1.55 -7.56
N MET A 237 -16.81 1.79 -8.23
CA MET A 237 -16.84 2.14 -9.64
C MET A 237 -16.11 3.47 -9.91
N ILE A 238 -16.40 4.50 -9.11
CA ILE A 238 -15.79 5.84 -9.24
C ILE A 238 -14.27 5.75 -9.09
N PHE A 239 -13.78 5.13 -8.02
CA PHE A 239 -12.34 5.00 -7.79
C PHE A 239 -11.67 4.12 -8.85
N SER A 240 -12.30 3.02 -9.26
CA SER A 240 -11.73 2.14 -10.29
C SER A 240 -11.59 2.84 -11.64
N VAL A 241 -12.62 3.57 -12.08
CA VAL A 241 -12.55 4.37 -13.32
C VAL A 241 -11.49 5.46 -13.21
N SER A 242 -11.43 6.15 -12.07
CA SER A 242 -10.42 7.19 -11.81
C SER A 242 -8.99 6.64 -11.92
N VAL A 243 -8.73 5.46 -11.34
CA VAL A 243 -7.42 4.78 -11.42
C VAL A 243 -7.07 4.42 -12.86
N ILE A 244 -8.02 3.89 -13.64
CA ILE A 244 -7.79 3.52 -15.04
C ILE A 244 -7.47 4.76 -15.88
N LEU A 245 -8.25 5.83 -15.74
CA LEU A 245 -8.02 7.08 -16.47
C LEU A 245 -6.66 7.69 -16.13
N LEU A 246 -6.35 7.76 -14.84
CA LEU A 246 -5.05 8.25 -14.35
C LEU A 246 -3.90 7.40 -14.91
N TRP A 247 -4.03 6.08 -14.87
CA TRP A 247 -3.04 5.17 -15.43
C TRP A 247 -2.82 5.40 -16.93
N LEU A 248 -3.90 5.55 -17.71
CA LEU A 248 -3.82 5.85 -19.16
C LEU A 248 -3.12 7.18 -19.43
N ILE A 249 -3.42 8.22 -18.66
CA ILE A 249 -2.77 9.54 -18.79
C ILE A 249 -1.28 9.41 -18.50
N VAL A 250 -0.92 8.78 -17.37
CA VAL A 250 0.49 8.63 -16.96
C VAL A 250 1.25 7.77 -17.98
N ALA A 251 0.69 6.63 -18.37
CA ALA A 251 1.30 5.74 -19.36
C ALA A 251 1.51 6.43 -20.72
N THR A 252 0.52 7.18 -21.20
CA THR A 252 0.63 7.92 -22.47
C THR A 252 1.72 8.99 -22.40
N ARG A 253 1.76 9.79 -21.33
CA ARG A 253 2.80 10.82 -21.16
C ARG A 253 4.19 10.24 -20.96
N THR A 254 4.30 9.13 -20.22
CA THR A 254 5.55 8.37 -20.10
C THR A 254 6.02 7.89 -21.47
N LEU A 255 5.13 7.32 -22.30
CA LEU A 255 5.48 6.85 -23.64
C LEU A 255 5.93 8.00 -24.57
N LEU A 256 5.22 9.12 -24.55
CA LEU A 256 5.57 10.30 -25.35
C LEU A 256 6.95 10.85 -24.96
N LYS A 257 7.23 11.02 -23.65
CA LYS A 257 8.53 11.49 -23.17
C LYS A 257 9.65 10.46 -23.28
N ALA A 258 9.32 9.18 -23.26
CA ALA A 258 10.29 8.12 -23.54
C ALA A 258 10.73 8.16 -25.01
N ARG A 259 9.80 8.44 -25.94
CA ARG A 259 10.12 8.62 -27.37
C ARG A 259 10.98 9.85 -27.63
N THR A 260 10.79 10.95 -26.90
CA THR A 260 11.63 12.16 -27.04
C THR A 260 12.97 12.05 -26.31
N GLY A 261 13.20 10.98 -25.53
CA GLY A 261 14.42 10.79 -24.73
C GLY A 261 14.50 11.68 -23.48
N GLU A 262 13.59 12.64 -23.30
CA GLU A 262 13.56 13.57 -22.16
C GLU A 262 13.43 12.87 -20.80
N ILE A 263 12.84 11.67 -20.78
CA ILE A 263 12.61 10.92 -19.54
C ILE A 263 13.90 10.36 -18.92
N PHE A 264 14.96 10.21 -19.73
CA PHE A 264 16.26 9.68 -19.31
C PHE A 264 17.28 10.78 -19.03
N VAL A 265 16.93 12.04 -19.29
CA VAL A 265 17.79 13.18 -18.96
C VAL A 265 17.69 13.40 -17.45
N ALA A 266 18.76 13.05 -16.74
CA ALA A 266 18.93 13.35 -15.33
C ALA A 266 19.60 14.73 -15.18
N PRO A 267 18.86 15.80 -14.82
CA PRO A 267 19.43 17.16 -14.75
C PRO A 267 20.57 17.24 -13.71
N CYS A 268 20.51 16.40 -12.66
CA CYS A 268 21.51 16.28 -11.61
C CYS A 268 22.87 15.71 -12.07
N LEU A 269 22.97 15.14 -13.27
CA LEU A 269 24.24 14.69 -13.86
C LEU A 269 24.90 15.79 -14.72
N GLY A 270 24.19 16.88 -15.03
CA GLY A 270 24.75 18.02 -15.77
C GLY A 270 25.84 18.78 -15.00
N ASP A 271 25.66 18.89 -13.69
CA ASP A 271 26.58 19.59 -12.76
C ASP A 271 27.84 18.78 -12.42
N LEU A 272 27.90 17.51 -12.82
CA LEU A 272 29.05 16.63 -12.62
C LEU A 272 30.06 16.68 -13.77
N ARG A 273 29.86 17.51 -14.80
CA ARG A 273 30.90 17.73 -15.82
C ARG A 273 32.11 18.37 -15.15
N PRO A 274 33.30 17.73 -15.15
CA PRO A 274 34.48 18.30 -14.53
C PRO A 274 34.83 19.64 -15.20
N LYS A 275 35.09 20.62 -14.35
CA LYS A 275 35.44 22.02 -14.65
C LYS A 275 36.85 22.12 -15.27
N THR A 276 37.15 21.35 -16.31
CA THR A 276 38.51 21.24 -16.90
C THR A 276 38.62 21.82 -18.31
N GLN A 277 37.60 22.48 -18.86
CA GLN A 277 37.69 23.17 -20.16
C GLN A 277 37.28 24.65 -20.13
N GLN A 278 37.52 25.36 -19.01
CA GLN A 278 37.33 26.82 -18.93
C GLN A 278 38.55 27.56 -18.34
N GLY A 279 39.75 26.99 -18.44
CA GLY A 279 40.99 27.65 -18.01
C GLY A 279 42.02 27.78 -19.14
N GLY A 280 42.02 28.91 -19.84
CA GLY A 280 43.28 29.50 -20.31
C GLY A 280 43.71 29.28 -21.76
N ALA A 281 42.82 29.50 -22.72
CA ALA A 281 43.27 30.01 -24.03
C ALA A 281 43.58 31.51 -23.89
N ASN A 282 44.77 31.86 -23.40
CA ASN A 282 45.51 33.09 -23.74
C ASN A 282 46.79 33.23 -22.89
N ARG A 283 47.94 32.90 -23.49
CA ARG A 283 49.22 33.61 -23.27
C ARG A 283 50.04 33.50 -24.56
N THR A 284 49.93 34.52 -25.40
CA THR A 284 50.86 34.82 -26.49
C THR A 284 51.65 36.08 -26.11
N VAL A 285 52.97 35.96 -26.32
CA VAL A 285 54.07 36.94 -26.20
C VAL A 285 54.52 37.25 -24.77
#